data_AF-A0A938X3Q1-F1
#
_entry.id   AF-A0A938X3Q1-F1
#
_cell.length_a   1.000
_cell.length_b   1.000
_cell.length_c   1.000
_cell.angle_alpha   90.00
_cell.angle_beta   90.00
_cell.angle_gamma   90.00
#
_symmetry.space_group_name_H-M   'P 1'
#
loop_
_entity.id
_entity.type
_entity.pdbx_description
1 polymer ?
#
loop_
_entity_poly.entity_id
_entity_poly.type
_entity_poly.pdbx_seq_one_letter_code
_entity_poly.pdbx_strand_id
1 'polypeptide(L)'
;MSSDKQKLLRKLQVADFALSEAVLFLDTHPSDEQALAYFHKQREGYDALYREYTEKFGPLRAFDNRSKTRWEWADGPWPWEYEANV
;
A
#
# COMPACT_ATOMS: atom_id res chain seq x y z
N MET A 1 5.26 0.27 19.06
CA MET A 1 4.74 1.01 17.89
C MET A 1 3.21 1.01 17.94
N SER A 2 2.54 2.12 17.58
CA SER A 2 1.08 2.22 17.71
C SER A 2 0.40 1.08 16.95
N SER A 3 -0.52 0.36 17.62
CA SER A 3 -1.32 -0.73 17.02
C SER A 3 -1.94 -0.31 15.68
N ASP A 4 -2.17 0.99 15.51
CA ASP A 4 -2.83 1.56 14.35
C ASP A 4 -1.94 1.54 13.10
N LYS A 5 -0.60 1.68 13.24
CA LYS A 5 0.34 1.54 12.11
C LYS A 5 0.30 0.13 11.54
N GLN A 6 0.40 -0.88 12.42
CA GLN A 6 0.34 -2.30 12.03
C GLN A 6 -1.04 -2.66 11.45
N LYS A 7 -2.14 -2.16 12.04
CA LYS A 7 -3.50 -2.37 11.52
C LYS A 7 -3.68 -1.78 10.12
N LEU A 8 -3.24 -0.55 9.89
CA LEU A 8 -3.35 0.09 8.57
C LEU A 8 -2.45 -0.60 7.54
N LEU A 9 -1.22 -0.95 7.92
CA LEU A 9 -0.33 -1.73 7.04
C LEU A 9 -0.92 -3.08 6.66
N ARG A 10 -1.54 -3.78 7.62
CA ARG A 10 -2.18 -5.06 7.34
C ARG A 10 -3.39 -4.92 6.42
N LYS A 11 -4.20 -3.86 6.56
CA LYS A 11 -5.30 -3.57 5.63
C LYS A 11 -4.77 -3.31 4.22
N LEU A 12 -3.66 -2.57 4.09
CA LEU A 12 -2.99 -2.34 2.82
C LEU A 12 -2.53 -3.66 2.17
N GLN A 13 -1.86 -4.53 2.93
CA GLN A 13 -1.41 -5.83 2.44
C GLN A 13 -2.56 -6.72 1.95
N VAL A 14 -3.70 -6.71 2.65
CA VAL A 14 -4.89 -7.47 2.23
C VAL A 14 -5.46 -6.90 0.92
N ALA A 15 -5.55 -5.58 0.79
CA ALA A 15 -6.01 -4.93 -0.44
C ALA A 15 -5.05 -5.17 -1.61
N ASP A 16 -3.74 -5.14 -1.37
CA ASP A 16 -2.69 -5.43 -2.36
C ASP A 16 -2.77 -6.88 -2.87
N PHE A 17 -3.01 -7.84 -1.96
CA PHE A 17 -3.24 -9.22 -2.33
C PHE A 17 -4.50 -9.36 -3.21
N ALA A 18 -5.61 -8.72 -2.82
CA ALA A 18 -6.86 -8.75 -3.60
C ALA A 18 -6.70 -8.15 -5.01
N LEU A 19 -5.87 -7.11 -5.16
CA LEU A 19 -5.52 -6.54 -6.46
C LEU A 19 -4.67 -7.50 -7.29
N SER A 20 -3.68 -8.13 -6.67
CA SER A 20 -2.80 -9.10 -7.34
C SER A 20 -3.59 -10.29 -7.89
N GLU A 21 -4.54 -10.83 -7.12
CA GLU A 21 -5.45 -11.90 -7.56
C GLU A 21 -6.34 -11.45 -8.73
N ALA A 22 -6.87 -10.22 -8.67
CA ALA A 22 -7.68 -9.67 -9.77
C ALA A 22 -6.87 -9.51 -11.05
N VAL A 23 -5.61 -9.03 -10.95
CA VAL A 23 -4.69 -8.91 -12.10
C VAL A 23 -4.43 -10.29 -12.70
N LEU A 24 -4.09 -11.28 -11.88
CA LEU A 24 -3.81 -12.64 -12.34
C LEU A 24 -5.01 -13.26 -13.09
N PHE A 25 -6.23 -13.00 -12.62
CA PHE A 25 -7.44 -13.43 -13.33
C PHE A 25 -7.61 -12.69 -14.67
N LEU A 26 -7.47 -11.36 -14.66
CA LEU A 26 -7.62 -10.51 -15.84
C LEU A 26 -6.58 -10.78 -16.93
N ASP A 27 -5.38 -11.25 -16.58
CA ASP A 27 -4.35 -11.68 -17.54
C ASP A 27 -4.87 -12.77 -18.50
N THR A 28 -5.82 -13.58 -18.03
CA THR A 28 -6.46 -14.64 -18.83
C THR A 28 -7.85 -14.26 -19.35
N HIS A 29 -8.52 -13.28 -18.73
CA HIS A 29 -9.87 -12.82 -19.06
C HIS A 29 -9.93 -11.28 -19.17
N PRO A 30 -9.26 -10.66 -20.16
CA PRO A 30 -9.02 -9.21 -20.17
C PRO A 30 -10.28 -8.36 -20.39
N SER A 31 -11.37 -8.96 -20.87
CA SER A 31 -12.65 -8.28 -21.14
C SER A 31 -13.76 -8.66 -20.15
N ASP A 32 -13.44 -9.37 -19.06
CA ASP A 32 -14.43 -9.69 -18.03
C ASP A 32 -14.82 -8.43 -17.24
N GLU A 33 -16.03 -7.94 -17.48
CA GLU A 33 -16.54 -6.72 -16.88
C GLU A 33 -16.65 -6.79 -15.35
N GLN A 34 -16.92 -7.98 -14.80
CA GLN A 34 -17.06 -8.17 -13.35
C GLN A 34 -15.70 -8.11 -12.67
N ALA A 35 -14.69 -8.77 -13.24
CA ALA A 35 -13.31 -8.73 -12.75
C ALA A 35 -12.72 -7.31 -12.86
N LEU A 36 -13.01 -6.58 -13.94
CA LEU A 36 -12.62 -5.18 -14.09
C LEU A 36 -13.27 -4.29 -13.02
N ALA A 37 -14.58 -4.42 -12.81
CA ALA A 37 -15.29 -3.67 -11.77
C ALA A 37 -14.76 -3.98 -10.37
N TYR A 38 -14.47 -5.25 -10.08
CA TYR A 38 -13.84 -5.67 -8.83
C TYR A 38 -12.44 -5.04 -8.66
N PHE A 39 -11.58 -5.13 -9.67
CA PHE A 39 -10.25 -4.53 -9.65
C PHE A 39 -10.30 -3.02 -9.36
N HIS A 40 -11.16 -2.28 -10.06
CA HIS A 40 -11.30 -0.84 -9.84
C HIS A 40 -11.76 -0.50 -8.42
N LYS A 41 -12.74 -1.24 -7.89
CA LYS A 41 -13.20 -1.07 -6.51
C LYS A 41 -12.10 -1.35 -5.48
N GLN A 42 -11.32 -2.42 -5.65
CA GLN A 42 -10.21 -2.71 -4.74
C GLN A 42 -9.11 -1.67 -4.85
N ARG A 43 -8.85 -1.16 -6.06
CA ARG A 43 -7.83 -0.13 -6.30
C ARG A 43 -8.16 1.17 -5.59
N GLU A 44 -9.42 1.62 -5.68
CA GLU A 44 -9.89 2.80 -4.94
C GLU A 44 -9.72 2.62 -3.42
N GLY A 45 -10.04 1.43 -2.90
CA GLY A 45 -9.84 1.10 -1.48
C GLY A 45 -8.37 1.09 -1.08
N TYR A 46 -7.50 0.51 -1.90
CA TYR A 46 -6.06 0.50 -1.68
C TYR A 46 -5.50 1.93 -1.67
N ASP A 47 -5.85 2.76 -2.66
CA ASP A 47 -5.34 4.14 -2.78
C ASP A 47 -5.76 5.00 -1.57
N ALA A 48 -6.99 4.83 -1.08
CA ALA A 48 -7.48 5.51 0.12
C ALA A 48 -6.69 5.11 1.37
N LEU A 49 -6.47 3.80 1.58
CA LEU A 49 -5.66 3.27 2.70
C LEU A 49 -4.19 3.71 2.58
N TYR A 50 -3.66 3.77 1.36
CA TYR A 50 -2.29 4.15 1.07
C TYR A 50 -2.04 5.61 1.43
N ARG A 51 -2.97 6.49 1.02
CA ARG A 51 -2.94 7.90 1.40
C ARG A 51 -3.04 8.06 2.91
N GLU A 52 -3.99 7.39 3.56
CA GLU A 52 -4.13 7.46 5.03
C GLU A 52 -2.86 7.01 5.76
N TYR A 53 -2.26 5.90 5.33
CA TYR A 53 -1.02 5.40 5.92
C TYR A 53 0.12 6.41 5.72
N THR A 54 0.33 6.88 4.48
CA THR A 54 1.47 7.74 4.16
C THR A 54 1.36 9.13 4.79
N GLU A 55 0.16 9.67 4.95
CA GLU A 55 -0.09 10.90 5.71
C GLU A 55 0.27 10.73 7.20
N LYS A 56 -0.05 9.58 7.81
CA LYS A 56 0.17 9.33 9.24
C LYS A 56 1.58 8.90 9.60
N PHE A 57 2.21 8.09 8.76
CA PHE A 57 3.44 7.36 9.12
C PHE A 57 4.62 7.59 8.17
N GLY A 58 4.44 8.39 7.12
CA GLY A 58 5.48 8.65 6.12
C GLY A 58 5.41 7.70 4.91
N PRO A 59 6.30 7.89 3.92
CA PRO A 59 6.25 7.19 2.64
C PRO A 59 6.46 5.67 2.79
N LEU A 60 5.71 4.88 2.01
CA LEU A 60 5.90 3.42 1.90
C LEU A 60 6.85 3.03 0.77
N ARG A 61 7.08 3.93 -0.20
CA ARG A 61 8.03 3.74 -1.29
C ARG A 61 8.93 4.97 -1.39
N ALA A 62 10.17 4.77 -1.80
CA ALA A 62 11.16 5.85 -1.91
C ALA A 62 10.68 7.03 -2.78
N PHE A 63 9.92 6.74 -3.84
CA PHE A 63 9.41 7.76 -4.76
C PHE A 63 8.18 8.52 -4.25
N ASP A 64 7.64 8.20 -3.08
CA ASP A 64 6.52 8.94 -2.47
C ASP A 64 6.97 10.07 -1.54
N ASN A 65 8.25 10.44 -1.59
CA ASN A 65 8.77 11.57 -0.84
C ASN A 65 8.02 12.85 -1.22
N ARG A 66 7.31 13.46 -0.25
CA ARG A 66 6.51 14.67 -0.49
C ARG A 66 7.28 15.94 -0.17
N SER A 67 8.26 15.85 0.73
CA SER A 67 9.08 17.00 1.10
C SER A 67 10.06 17.40 -0.01
N LYS A 68 10.14 18.71 -0.29
CA LYS A 68 11.12 19.27 -1.24
C LYS A 68 12.47 19.58 -0.60
N THR A 69 12.54 19.54 0.73
CA THR A 69 13.72 19.97 1.51
C THR A 69 14.30 18.86 2.37
N ARG A 70 13.59 17.73 2.51
CA ARG A 70 14.01 16.56 3.28
C ARG A 70 13.69 15.28 2.51
N TRP A 71 14.50 14.26 2.72
CA TRP A 71 14.27 12.92 2.19
C TRP A 71 13.56 12.06 3.23
N GLU A 72 12.23 12.15 3.26
CA GLU A 72 11.34 11.49 4.24
C GLU A 72 11.47 9.96 4.22
N TRP A 73 11.90 9.38 3.08
CA TRP A 73 12.16 7.94 2.99
C TRP A 73 13.29 7.47 3.90
N ALA A 74 14.31 8.30 4.15
CA ALA A 74 15.39 7.96 5.06
C ALA A 74 15.02 8.10 6.55
N ASP A 75 13.85 8.66 6.86
CA ASP A 75 13.38 8.82 8.24
C ASP A 75 12.67 7.57 8.78
N GLY A 76 12.33 6.62 7.90
CA GLY A 76 11.75 5.34 8.29
C GLY A 76 12.81 4.39 8.88
N PRO A 77 12.39 3.45 9.75
CA PRO A 77 13.32 2.46 10.28
C PRO A 77 13.84 1.58 9.14
N TRP A 78 15.16 1.42 9.07
CA TRP A 78 15.80 0.58 8.07
C TRP A 78 15.55 -0.91 8.36
N PRO A 79 15.61 -1.80 7.35
CA PRO A 79 15.36 -3.23 7.56
C PRO A 79 16.30 -3.92 8.57
N TRP A 80 17.49 -3.36 8.80
CA TRP A 80 18.46 -3.82 9.80
C TRP A 80 18.32 -3.13 11.15
N GLU A 81 17.49 -2.09 11.25
CA GLU A 81 17.09 -1.52 12.52
C GLU A 81 16.02 -2.43 13.11
N TYR A 82 16.22 -2.93 14.33
CA TYR A 82 15.33 -3.89 14.98
C TYR A 82 13.86 -3.43 15.04
N GLU A 83 13.62 -2.13 14.93
CA GLU A 83 12.29 -1.52 14.86
C GLU A 83 11.52 -1.83 13.56
N ALA A 84 12.16 -2.35 12.52
CA ALA A 84 11.53 -2.77 11.26
C ALA A 84 11.10 -4.25 11.24
N ASN A 85 11.61 -5.09 12.17
CA ASN A 85 11.45 -6.54 12.17
C ASN A 85 10.36 -7.07 13.14
N VAL A 86 9.46 -6.22 13.66
CA VAL A 86 8.44 -6.63 14.65
C VAL A 86 7.03 -6.10 14.36
#